data_AF-D9WWZ1-F1
#
_entry.id   AF-D9WWZ1-F1
#
_cell.length_a   1.000
_cell.length_b   1.000
_cell.length_c   1.000
_cell.angle_alpha   90.00
_cell.angle_beta   90.00
_cell.angle_gamma   90.00
#
_symmetry.space_group_name_H-M   'P 1'
#
loop_
_entity.id
_entity.type
_entity.pdbx_description
1 polymer ?
#
loop_
_entity_poly.entity_id
_entity_poly.type
_entity_poly.pdbx_seq_one_letter_code
_entity_poly.pdbx_strand_id
1 'polypeptide(L)' 'MTEQQYQAAIRSLEDEVKELRGFRARTTAFIHDPAHDALTRTALAAHLGLPAPRQENQPHGQ' A
#
# COMPACT_ATOMS: atom_id res chain seq x y z
N MET A 1 14.12 20.29 25.57
CA MET A 1 12.82 19.84 25.04
C MET A 1 12.01 19.35 26.23
N THR A 2 10.80 19.87 26.43
CA THR A 2 9.96 19.52 27.59
C THR A 2 9.27 18.17 27.38
N GLU A 3 8.85 17.50 28.45
CA GLU A 3 8.09 16.25 28.39
C GLU A 3 6.88 16.33 27.46
N GLN A 4 6.18 17.47 27.47
CA GLN A 4 5.04 17.75 26.60
C GLN A 4 5.43 17.78 25.11
N GLN A 5 6.61 18.31 24.78
CA GLN A 5 7.11 18.33 23.40
C GLN A 5 7.49 16.93 22.91
N TYR A 6 8.02 16.06 23.79
CA TYR A 6 8.28 14.66 23.45
C TYR A 6 6.98 13.89 23.18
N GLN A 7 5.98 14.04 24.05
CA GLN A 7 4.68 13.39 23.87
C GLN A 7 3.98 13.85 22.57
N ALA A 8 4.08 15.13 22.22
CA ALA A 8 3.55 15.64 20.96
C ALA A 8 4.29 15.05 19.74
N ALA A 9 5.62 14.95 19.80
CA ALA A 9 6.42 14.36 18.73
C ALA A 9 6.10 12.87 18.52
N ILE A 10 5.95 12.10 19.62
CA ILE A 10 5.58 10.68 19.55
C ILE A 10 4.23 10.51 18.86
N ARG A 11 3.20 11.25 19.28
CA ARG A 11 1.87 11.18 18.65
C ARG A 11 1.92 11.52 17.17
N SER A 12 2.67 12.55 16.79
CA SER A 12 2.85 12.92 15.39
C SER A 12 3.47 11.80 14.56
N LEU A 13 4.46 11.09 15.12
CA LEU A 13 5.09 9.95 14.45
C LEU A 13 4.14 8.75 14.36
N GLU A 14 3.33 8.50 15.40
CA GLU A 14 2.30 7.47 15.39
C GLU A 14 1.24 7.73 14.32
N ASP A 15 0.80 8.98 14.19
CA ASP A 15 -0.13 9.42 13.16
C ASP A 15 0.45 9.25 11.75
N GLU A 16 1.71 9.66 11.54
CA GLU A 16 2.40 9.47 10.25
C GLU A 16 2.52 7.99 9.88
N VAL A 17 2.89 7.12 10.84
CA VAL A 17 2.95 5.66 10.61
C VAL A 17 1.56 5.11 10.25
N LYS A 18 0.50 5.60 10.89
CA LYS A 18 -0.88 5.21 10.58
C LYS A 18 -1.27 5.63 9.17
N GLU A 19 -0.92 6.83 8.74
CA GLU A 19 -1.17 7.32 7.39
C GLU A 19 -0.42 6.48 6.34
N LEU A 20 0.86 6.20 6.56
CA LEU A 20 1.68 5.37 5.67
C LEU A 20 1.13 3.95 5.55
N ARG A 21 0.69 3.35 6.66
CA ARG A 21 0.02 2.04 6.65
C ARG A 21 -1.27 2.07 5.84
N GLY A 22 -2.08 3.12 6.01
CA GLY A 22 -3.30 3.32 5.23
C GLY A 22 -3.04 3.49 3.73
N PHE A 23 -2.02 4.29 3.39
CA PHE A 23 -1.60 4.48 2.01
C PHE A 23 -1.16 3.16 1.37
N ARG A 24 -0.30 2.39 2.05
CA ARG A 24 0.11 1.06 1.60
C ARG A 24 -1.08 0.15 1.33
N ALA A 25 -2.04 0.08 2.26
CA ALA A 25 -3.22 -0.77 2.09
C ALA A 25 -4.06 -0.39 0.87
N ARG A 26 -4.29 0.92 0.63
CA ARG A 26 -5.03 1.41 -0.54
C ARG A 26 -4.31 1.11 -1.84
N THR A 27 -3.00 1.32 -1.90
CA THR A 27 -2.20 1.04 -3.10
C THR A 27 -2.19 -0.46 -3.41
N THR A 28 -2.05 -1.32 -2.39
CA THR A 28 -2.18 -2.77 -2.57
C THR A 28 -3.58 -3.16 -3.07
N ALA A 29 -4.64 -2.56 -2.54
CA ALA A 29 -6.00 -2.81 -3.02
C ALA A 29 -6.16 -2.43 -4.49
N PHE A 30 -5.69 -1.24 -4.89
CA PHE A 30 -5.72 -0.78 -6.29
C PHE A 30 -4.97 -1.73 -7.24
N ILE A 31 -3.77 -2.17 -6.85
CA ILE A 31 -2.95 -3.09 -7.66
C ILE A 31 -3.63 -4.46 -7.83
N HIS A 32 -4.45 -4.88 -6.87
CA HIS A 32 -5.13 -6.18 -6.93
C HIS A 32 -6.59 -6.10 -7.39
N ASP A 33 -7.14 -4.91 -7.62
CA ASP A 33 -8.51 -4.74 -8.10
C ASP A 33 -8.59 -5.04 -9.62
N PRO A 34 -9.32 -6.08 -10.04
CA PRO A 34 -9.48 -6.41 -11.46
C PRO A 34 -10.29 -5.38 -12.26
N ALA A 35 -11.00 -4.46 -11.61
CA ALA A 35 -11.70 -3.37 -12.29
C ALA A 35 -10.76 -2.38 -12.99
N HIS A 36 -9.46 -2.39 -12.65
CA HIS A 36 -8.45 -1.54 -13.28
C HIS A 36 -7.63 -2.29 -14.34
N ASP A 37 -7.24 -1.56 -15.38
CA ASP A 37 -6.46 -2.08 -16.51
C ASP A 37 -5.21 -2.87 -16.05
N ALA A 38 -5.02 -4.06 -16.62
CA ALA A 38 -3.98 -5.00 -16.22
C ALA A 38 -2.56 -4.46 -16.51
N LEU A 39 -2.39 -3.70 -17.59
CA LEU A 39 -1.10 -3.07 -17.92
C LEU A 39 -0.76 -2.02 -16.86
N THR A 40 -1.73 -1.17 -16.52
CA THR A 40 -1.58 -0.11 -15.51
C THR A 40 -1.23 -0.68 -14.13
N ARG A 41 -1.92 -1.74 -13.69
CA ARG A 41 -1.62 -2.41 -12.42
C ARG A 41 -0.23 -3.06 -12.40
N THR A 42 0.18 -3.66 -13.52
CA THR A 42 1.50 -4.31 -13.64
C THR A 42 2.63 -3.29 -13.66
N ALA A 43 2.49 -2.21 -14.43
CA ALA A 43 3.47 -1.12 -14.49
C ALA A 43 3.65 -0.45 -13.12
N LEU A 44 2.55 -0.23 -12.40
CA LEU A 44 2.60 0.33 -11.05
C LEU A 44 3.27 -0.63 -10.05
N ALA A 45 2.93 -1.92 -10.08
CA ALA A 45 3.58 -2.91 -9.22
C ALA A 45 5.10 -2.96 -9.46
N ALA A 46 5.53 -2.94 -10.73
CA ALA A 46 6.94 -2.91 -11.11
C ALA A 46 7.63 -1.62 -10.62
N HIS A 47 7.00 -0.46 -10.79
CA HIS A 47 7.52 0.82 -10.31
C HIS A 47 7.73 0.83 -8.79
N LEU A 48 6.83 0.18 -8.04
CA LEU A 48 6.88 0.10 -6.58
C LEU A 48 7.71 -1.08 -6.05
N GLY A 49 8.31 -1.91 -6.92
CA GLY A 49 9.05 -3.12 -6.52
C GLY A 49 8.17 -4.20 -5.86
N LEU A 50 6.87 -4.21 -6.17
CA LEU A 50 5.90 -5.15 -5.62
C LEU A 50 5.72 -6.36 -6.55
N PRO A 51 5.25 -7.51 -6.01
CA PRO A 51 4.87 -8.65 -6.84
C PRO A 51 3.81 -8.27 -7.88
N ALA A 52 3.84 -8.93 -9.03
CA ALA A 52 2.86 -8.70 -10.08
C ALA A 52 1.42 -8.93 -9.56
N PRO A 53 0.44 -8.16 -10.06
CA PRO A 53 -0.98 -8.38 -9.76
C PRO A 53 -1.40 -9.82 -10.05
N ARG A 54 -2.37 -10.33 -9.29
CA ARG A 54 -2.97 -11.63 -9.57
C ARG A 54 -3.65 -11.56 -10.94
N GLN A 55 -3.29 -12.46 -11.84
CA GLN A 55 -3.92 -12.50 -13.17
C GLN A 55 -5.36 -13.03 -13.02
N GLU A 56 -6.31 -12.34 -13.65
CA GLU A 56 -7.73 -12.72 -13.65
C GLU A 56 -7.98 -14.11 -14.27
N ASN A 57 -7.04 -14.60 -15.08
CA ASN A 57 -7.10 -15.89 -15.76
C ASN A 57 -6.30 -17.01 -15.08
N GLN A 58 -5.95 -16.91 -13.79
CA GLN A 58 -5.39 -18.06 -13.08
C GLN A 58 -6.51 -19.08 -12.78
N PRO A 59 -6.54 -20.27 -13.43
CA PRO A 59 -7.47 -21.31 -13.02
C PRO A 59 -7.09 -21.74 -11.60
N HIS A 60 -8.06 -21.77 -10.70
CA HIS A 60 -7.89 -22.40 -9.40
C HIS A 60 -7.68 -23.91 -9.59
N GLY A 61 -6.44 -24.36 -9.39
CA GLY A 61 -6.11 -25.77 -9.21
C GLY A 61 -5.72 -26.54 -10.46
N GLN A 62 -4.46 -26.95 -10.50
CA GLN A 62 -4.02 -28.32 -10.80
C GLN A 62 -2.98 -28.68 -9.74
#